data_AF-A0A2K6FL48-F1
#
_entry.id   AF-A0A2K6FL48-F1
#
_cell.length_a   1.000
_cell.length_b   1.000
_cell.length_c   1.000
_cell.angle_alpha   90.00
_cell.angle_beta   90.00
_cell.angle_gamma   90.00
#
_symmetry.space_group_name_H-M   'P 1'
#
loop_
_entity.id
_entity.type
_entity.pdbx_description
1 polymer ?
#
loop_
_entity_poly.entity_id
_entity_poly.type
_entity_poly.pdbx_seq_one_letter_code
_entity_poly.pdbx_strand_id
1 'polypeptide(L)' 'AVVVPSGEEQRYMCHVQHEGLPEPLTLKWGGKGGSYAQAACGDGAQGLD' A
#
# COMPACT_ATOMS: atom_id res chain seq x y z
N ALA A 1 2.68 -14.09 -13.23
CA ALA A 1 3.72 -13.56 -12.33
C ALA A 1 4.78 -12.85 -13.18
N VAL A 2 5.27 -11.70 -12.74
CA VAL A 2 6.39 -11.01 -13.40
C VAL A 2 7.67 -11.48 -12.72
N VAL A 3 8.62 -12.00 -13.51
CA VAL A 3 9.94 -12.40 -12.99
C VAL A 3 10.87 -11.22 -13.19
N VAL A 4 11.44 -10.72 -12.11
CA VAL A 4 12.44 -9.65 -12.13
C VAL A 4 13.79 -10.26 -11.79
N PRO A 5 14.84 -10.04 -12.61
CA PRO A 5 16.18 -10.53 -12.28
C PRO A 5 16.72 -9.87 -11.01
N SER A 6 17.39 -10.66 -10.17
CA SER A 6 18.01 -10.20 -8.93
C SER A 6 19.02 -9.08 -9.22
N GLY A 7 18.87 -7.93 -8.58
CA GLY A 7 19.73 -6.76 -8.76
C GLY A 7 19.25 -5.76 -9.81
N GLU A 8 18.19 -6.08 -10.57
CA GLU A 8 17.56 -5.14 -11.49
C GLU A 8 16.30 -4.49 -10.91
N GLU A 9 15.82 -4.97 -9.76
CA GLU A 9 14.52 -4.61 -9.17
C GLU A 9 14.31 -3.11 -8.98
N GLN A 10 15.37 -2.37 -8.66
CA GLN A 10 15.32 -0.91 -8.48
C GLN A 10 15.04 -0.12 -9.77
N ARG A 11 15.17 -0.75 -10.94
CA ARG A 11 14.78 -0.18 -12.24
C ARG A 11 13.31 -0.43 -12.57
N TYR A 12 12.66 -1.31 -11.83
CA TYR A 12 11.26 -1.62 -12.02
C TYR A 12 10.40 -0.85 -11.03
N MET A 13 9.24 -0.45 -11.52
CA MET A 13 8.30 0.37 -10.80
C MET A 13 6.90 -0.08 -11.19
N CYS A 14 6.04 -0.28 -10.20
CA CYS A 14 4.67 -0.71 -10.42
C CYS A 14 3.78 0.54 -10.54
N HIS A 15 2.95 0.60 -11.57
CA HIS A 15 1.90 1.60 -11.70
C HIS A 15 0.55 0.95 -11.37
N VAL A 16 -0.16 1.50 -10.40
CA VAL A 16 -1.48 1.03 -9.99
C VAL A 16 -2.50 2.08 -10.37
N GLN A 17 -3.41 1.73 -11.28
CA GLN A 17 -4.56 2.56 -11.59
C GLN A 17 -5.67 2.26 -10.59
N HIS A 18 -6.21 3.29 -9.97
CA HIS A 18 -7.35 3.19 -9.07
C HIS A 18 -8.36 4.28 -9.44
N GLU A 19 -9.64 3.92 -9.53
CA GLU A 19 -10.69 4.83 -10.02
C GLU A 19 -10.86 6.09 -9.15
N GLY A 20 -10.46 6.03 -7.87
CA GLY A 20 -10.48 7.19 -6.97
C GLY A 20 -9.30 8.16 -7.11
N LEU A 21 -8.32 7.88 -7.98
CA LEU A 21 -7.15 8.72 -8.18
C LEU A 21 -7.12 9.30 -9.60
N PRO A 22 -6.92 10.62 -9.77
CA PRO A 22 -6.79 11.23 -11.10
C PRO A 22 -5.50 10.81 -11.82
N GLU A 23 -4.50 10.32 -11.09
CA GLU A 23 -3.23 9.82 -11.63
C GLU A 23 -2.89 8.43 -11.07
N PRO A 24 -2.15 7.59 -11.82
CA PRO A 24 -1.72 6.29 -11.34
C PRO A 24 -0.78 6.39 -10.13
N LEU A 25 -0.91 5.47 -9.18
CA LEU A 25 0.01 5.37 -8.06
C LEU A 25 1.29 4.64 -8.50
N THR A 26 2.42 5.26 -8.23
CA THR A 26 3.74 4.78 -8.60
C THR A 26 4.46 4.16 -7.39
N LEU A 27 4.71 2.86 -7.43
CA LEU A 27 5.33 2.09 -6.35
C LEU A 27 6.74 1.63 -6.76
N LYS A 28 7.75 1.98 -5.94
CA LYS A 28 9.12 1.49 -6.10
C LYS A 28 9.39 0.25 -5.26
N TRP A 29 10.31 -0.59 -5.71
CA TRP A 29 10.74 -1.78 -4.99
C TRP A 29 11.45 -1.42 -3.67
N GLY A 30 10.97 -1.97 -2.55
CA GLY A 30 11.71 -1.92 -1.27
C GLY A 30 11.77 -0.54 -0.57
N GLY A 31 10.83 0.36 -0.82
CA GLY A 31 10.65 1.53 0.04
C GLY A 31 10.00 1.12 1.36
N LYS A 32 10.65 1.45 2.49
CA LYS A 32 10.20 1.19 3.87
C LYS A 32 8.66 1.24 3.92
N GLY A 33 8.08 0.05 4.15
CA GLY A 33 6.67 -0.22 3.90
C GLY A 33 5.76 0.90 4.39
N GLY A 34 4.75 1.23 3.58
CA GLY A 34 3.64 2.02 4.05
C GLY A 34 3.25 1.51 5.42
N SER A 35 3.28 2.40 6.41
CA SER A 35 2.78 2.09 7.73
C SER A 35 1.34 1.68 7.52
N TYR A 36 1.07 0.37 7.64
CA TYR A 36 -0.26 -0.07 7.98
C TYR A 36 -0.54 0.63 9.30
N ALA A 37 -1.23 1.77 9.26
CA ALA A 37 -1.87 2.26 10.46
C ALA A 37 -2.82 1.12 10.81
N GLN A 38 -2.47 0.38 11.86
CA GLN A 38 -3.34 -0.59 12.48
C GLN A 38 -4.58 0.20 12.84
N ALA A 39 -5.62 0.10 12.01
CA ALA A 39 -6.92 0.59 12.38
C ALA A 39 -7.35 -0.31 13.54
N ALA A 40 -7.05 0.13 14.76
CA ALA A 40 -7.74 -0.37 15.92
C ALA A 40 -9.20 0.04 15.72
N CYS A 41 -10.06 -0.92 15.38
CA CYS A 41 -11.48 -0.71 15.49
C CYS A 41 -11.74 -0.30 16.95
N GLY A 42 -12.27 0.90 17.16
CA GLY A 42 -12.71 1.30 18.49
C GLY A 42 -13.86 0.40 18.90
N ASP A 43 -13.68 -0.36 19.98
CA ASP A 43 -14.79 -1.04 20.65
C ASP A 43 -15.66 0.02 21.32
N GLY A 44 -16.66 0.50 20.57
CA GLY A 44 -17.83 1.14 21.13
C GLY A 44 -18.74 0.07 21.73
N ALA A 45 -18.48 -0.33 22.97
CA ALA A 45 -19.51 -0.96 23.80
C ALA A 45 -20.37 0.15 24.41
N GLN A 46 -21.62 0.23 23.98
CA GLN A 46 -22.67 1.06 24.56
C GLN A 46 -22.87 0.73 26.04
N GLY A 47 -23.02 1.77 26.86
CA GLY A 47 -23.53 1.68 28.23
C GLY A 47 -24.21 2.99 28.58
N LEU A 48 -25.53 3.02 28.40
CA LEU A 48 -26.43 4.03 28.91
C LEU A 48 -26.45 3.94 30.45
N ASP A 49 -26.09 5.03 31.12
CA ASP A 49 -26.76 5.48 32.35
C ASP A 49 -27.10 6.97 32.16
#